data_AF-A0A535ZQT0-F1
#
_entry.id   AF-A0A535ZQT0-F1
#
_cell.length_a   1.000
_cell.length_b   1.000
_cell.length_c   1.000
_cell.angle_alpha   90.00
_cell.angle_beta   90.00
_cell.angle_gamma   90.00
#
_symmetry.space_group_name_H-M   'P 1'
#
loop_
_entity.id
_entity.type
_entity.pdbx_description
1 polymer ?
#
loop_
_entity_poly.entity_id
_entity_poly.type
_entity_poly.pdbx_seq_one_letter_code
_entity_poly.pdbx_strand_id
1 'polypeptide(L)'
;MHLEQHHWKQAEEDLKQSLQYAKDLDLPWDRGKGLYCLGLLYRRRADVRGKNRPNERKADLGRAQFHFEKALGFFESLNAVHDVERARLALAQDHWAPV
;
A
#
# COMPACT_ATOMS: atom_id res chain seq x y z
N MET A 1 6.74 -12.85 8.10
CA MET A 1 6.54 -11.38 8.32
C MET A 1 5.20 -11.12 9.01
N HIS A 2 5.02 -10.04 9.80
CA HIS A 2 3.74 -9.74 10.48
C HIS A 2 2.53 -9.60 9.52
N LEU A 3 2.79 -9.17 8.29
CA LEU A 3 1.82 -9.08 7.20
C LEU A 3 1.28 -10.46 6.75
N GLU A 4 2.06 -11.52 6.94
CA GLU A 4 1.67 -12.92 6.67
C GLU A 4 0.97 -13.57 7.88
N GLN A 5 1.16 -12.98 9.07
CA GLN A 5 0.55 -13.45 10.33
C GLN A 5 -0.74 -12.69 10.67
N HIS A 6 -1.24 -11.85 9.76
CA HIS A 6 -2.43 -10.99 9.96
C HIS A 6 -2.34 -10.08 11.20
N HIS A 7 -1.12 -9.74 11.65
CA HIS A 7 -0.88 -8.75 12.69
C HIS A 7 -0.97 -7.34 12.09
N TRP A 8 -2.17 -6.97 11.64
CA TRP A 8 -2.41 -5.79 10.81
C TRP A 8 -1.96 -4.50 11.46
N LYS A 9 -2.18 -4.35 12.76
CA LYS A 9 -1.84 -3.13 13.50
C LYS A 9 -0.33 -2.98 13.63
N GLN A 10 0.37 -4.05 13.99
CA GLN A 10 1.83 -4.06 14.09
C GLN A 10 2.47 -3.81 12.72
N ALA A 11 2.01 -4.51 11.68
CA ALA A 11 2.51 -4.29 10.33
C ALA A 11 2.27 -2.86 9.81
N GLU A 12 1.12 -2.25 10.16
CA GLU A 12 0.84 -0.85 9.82
C GLU A 12 1.77 0.10 10.57
N GLU A 13 2.04 -0.15 11.86
CA GLU A 13 2.95 0.64 12.68
C GLU A 13 4.39 0.56 12.17
N ASP A 14 4.89 -0.65 11.90
CA ASP A 14 6.23 -0.89 11.36
C ASP A 14 6.44 -0.15 10.03
N LEU A 15 5.44 -0.19 9.15
CA LEU A 15 5.48 0.51 7.85
C LEU A 15 5.44 2.03 8.01
N LYS A 16 4.65 2.56 8.96
CA LYS A 16 4.63 4.00 9.26
C LYS A 16 5.96 4.47 9.82
N GLN A 17 6.57 3.69 10.72
CA GLN A 17 7.88 4.00 11.28
C GLN A 17 8.95 3.98 10.19
N SER A 18 8.94 2.97 9.31
CA SER A 18 9.83 2.90 8.15
C SER A 18 9.68 4.11 7.23
N LEU A 19 8.44 4.55 6.97
CA LEU A 19 8.17 5.74 6.17
C LEU A 19 8.67 7.03 6.83
N GLN A 20 8.58 7.12 8.16
CA GLN A 20 9.12 8.25 8.90
C GLN A 20 10.65 8.31 8.77
N TYR A 21 11.35 7.18 8.89
CA TYR A 21 12.80 7.15 8.65
C TYR A 21 13.18 7.50 7.22
N ALA A 22 12.49 6.95 6.22
CA ALA A 22 12.69 7.32 4.82
C ALA A 22 12.38 8.81 4.57
N LYS A 23 11.50 9.40 5.39
CA LYS A 23 11.25 10.83 5.39
C LYS A 23 12.41 11.63 5.93
N ASP A 24 12.88 11.29 7.11
CA ASP A 24 13.92 12.04 7.80
C ASP A 24 15.28 11.94 7.10
N LEU A 25 15.53 10.85 6.39
CA LEU A 25 16.75 10.62 5.61
C LEU A 25 16.66 11.10 4.14
N ASP A 26 15.53 11.69 3.75
CA ASP A 26 15.24 12.13 2.38
C ASP A 26 15.50 11.04 1.31
N LEU A 27 14.95 9.85 1.56
CA LEU A 27 15.07 8.68 0.68
C LEU A 27 13.78 8.51 -0.14
N PRO A 28 13.65 9.16 -1.32
CA PRO A 28 12.39 9.17 -2.07
C PRO A 28 11.97 7.78 -2.57
N TRP A 29 12.93 6.91 -2.89
CA TRP A 29 12.64 5.55 -3.33
C TRP A 29 12.06 4.69 -2.19
N ASP A 30 12.68 4.76 -1.00
CA ASP A 30 12.19 4.07 0.19
C ASP A 30 10.82 4.60 0.64
N ARG A 31 10.56 5.90 0.48
CA ARG A 31 9.22 6.47 0.67
C ARG A 31 8.21 5.83 -0.28
N GLY A 32 8.53 5.75 -1.58
CA GLY A 32 7.68 5.09 -2.57
C GLY A 32 7.39 3.63 -2.20
N LYS A 33 8.42 2.88 -1.79
CA LYS A 33 8.28 1.48 -1.36
C LYS A 33 7.44 1.31 -0.10
N GLY A 34 7.65 2.14 0.92
CA GLY A 34 6.87 2.08 2.16
C GLY A 34 5.38 2.36 1.90
N LEU A 35 5.09 3.34 1.04
CA LEU A 35 3.73 3.65 0.60
C LEU A 35 3.12 2.49 -0.17
N TYR A 36 3.86 1.90 -1.12
CA TYR A 36 3.39 0.73 -1.86
C TYR A 36 3.06 -0.45 -0.93
N CYS A 37 3.90 -0.70 0.08
CA CYS A 37 3.67 -1.75 1.06
C CYS A 37 2.44 -1.48 1.95
N LEU A 38 2.19 -0.22 2.34
CA LEU A 38 0.95 0.14 3.02
C LEU A 38 -0.27 -0.11 2.13
N GLY A 39 -0.18 0.19 0.83
CA GLY A 39 -1.23 -0.13 -0.13
C GLY A 39 -1.57 -1.63 -0.15
N LEU A 40 -0.54 -2.49 -0.21
CA LEU A 40 -0.71 -3.94 -0.15
C LEU A 40 -1.31 -4.42 1.17
N LEU A 41 -0.91 -3.84 2.31
CA LEU A 41 -1.45 -4.16 3.62
C LEU A 41 -2.96 -3.91 3.66
N TYR A 42 -3.40 -2.73 3.26
CA TYR A 42 -4.81 -2.38 3.30
C TYR A 42 -5.63 -3.22 2.32
N ARG A 43 -5.12 -3.49 1.13
CA ARG A 43 -5.79 -4.37 0.16
C ARG A 43 -6.00 -5.77 0.73
N ARG A 44 -4.95 -6.40 1.26
CA ARG A 44 -5.06 -7.74 1.90
C ARG A 44 -6.02 -7.73 3.09
N ARG A 45 -6.03 -6.66 3.88
CA ARG A 45 -6.96 -6.51 5.01
C ARG A 45 -8.41 -6.35 4.55
N ALA A 46 -8.63 -5.66 3.42
CA ALA A 46 -9.93 -5.54 2.77
C ALA A 46 -10.46 -6.90 2.28
N ASP A 47 -9.58 -7.71 1.69
CA ASP A 47 -9.93 -9.06 1.22
C ASP A 47 -10.37 -9.95 2.39
N VAL A 48 -9.63 -9.94 3.51
CA VAL A 48 -9.97 -10.71 4.71
C VAL A 48 -11.28 -10.24 5.36
N ARG A 49 -11.56 -8.92 5.35
CA ARG A 49 -12.84 -8.38 5.85
C ARG A 49 -14.02 -8.82 4.99
N GLY A 50 -13.80 -9.00 3.68
CA GLY A 50 -14.75 -9.58 2.75
C GLY A 50 -16.14 -8.92 2.78
N LYS A 51 -17.18 -9.72 2.51
CA LYS A 51 -18.58 -9.26 2.52
C LYS A 51 -19.16 -9.05 3.92
N ASN A 52 -18.52 -9.60 4.95
CA ASN A 52 -19.03 -9.56 6.34
C ASN A 52 -18.89 -8.17 6.96
N ARG A 53 -17.98 -7.32 6.44
CA ARG A 53 -17.73 -5.97 6.92
C ARG A 53 -17.57 -4.99 5.75
N PRO A 54 -18.65 -4.70 5.00
CA PRO A 54 -18.56 -3.98 3.73
C PRO A 54 -18.03 -2.55 3.87
N ASN A 55 -18.40 -1.86 4.96
CA ASN A 55 -17.92 -0.50 5.23
C ASN A 55 -16.41 -0.48 5.54
N GLU A 56 -15.95 -1.42 6.37
CA GLU A 56 -14.53 -1.56 6.71
C GLU A 56 -13.69 -2.00 5.50
N ARG A 57 -14.24 -2.88 4.65
CA ARG A 57 -13.62 -3.27 3.38
C ARG A 57 -13.46 -2.06 2.46
N LYS A 58 -14.53 -1.28 2.25
CA LYS A 58 -14.49 -0.07 1.41
C LYS A 58 -13.48 0.95 1.93
N ALA A 59 -13.41 1.14 3.25
CA ALA A 59 -12.44 2.03 3.86
C ALA A 59 -11.00 1.57 3.62
N ASP A 60 -10.72 0.27 3.74
CA ASP A 60 -9.39 -0.28 3.46
C ASP A 60 -9.02 -0.16 1.98
N LEU A 61 -9.94 -0.43 1.05
CA LEU A 61 -9.68 -0.23 -0.39
C LEU A 61 -9.37 1.25 -0.71
N GLY A 62 -10.12 2.19 -0.14
CA GLY A 62 -9.82 3.61 -0.31
C GLY A 62 -8.44 3.99 0.23
N ARG A 63 -8.01 3.40 1.36
CA ARG A 63 -6.64 3.57 1.85
C ARG A 63 -5.62 2.91 0.92
N ALA A 64 -5.89 1.72 0.39
CA ALA A 64 -4.99 1.05 -0.53
C ALA A 64 -4.72 1.91 -1.76
N GLN A 65 -5.78 2.38 -2.42
CA GLN A 65 -5.72 3.27 -3.57
C GLN A 65 -4.88 4.53 -3.27
N PHE A 66 -5.20 5.25 -2.18
CA PHE A 66 -4.46 6.45 -1.78
C PHE A 66 -2.94 6.21 -1.66
N HIS A 67 -2.55 5.09 -1.05
CA HIS A 67 -1.12 4.79 -0.86
C HIS A 67 -0.44 4.37 -2.16
N PHE A 68 -1.13 3.65 -3.05
CA PHE A 68 -0.59 3.33 -4.37
C PHE A 68 -0.42 4.56 -5.26
N GLU A 69 -1.36 5.51 -5.26
CA GLU A 69 -1.24 6.78 -5.97
C GLU A 69 -0.04 7.59 -5.49
N LYS A 70 0.17 7.66 -4.17
CA LYS A 70 1.34 8.33 -3.59
C LYS A 70 2.65 7.62 -3.96
N ALA A 71 2.67 6.29 -3.89
CA ALA A 71 3.84 5.50 -4.29
C ALA A 71 4.19 5.72 -5.77
N LEU A 72 3.18 5.73 -6.64
CA LEU A 72 3.33 5.99 -8.08
C LEU A 72 4.02 7.34 -8.33
N GLY A 73 3.60 8.41 -7.66
CA GLY A 73 4.22 9.73 -7.82
C GLY A 73 5.71 9.75 -7.44
N PHE A 74 6.12 8.99 -6.42
CA PHE A 74 7.55 8.83 -6.08
C PHE A 74 8.30 8.02 -7.12
N PHE A 75 7.71 6.96 -7.66
CA PHE A 75 8.37 6.15 -8.67
C PHE A 75 8.49 6.87 -10.01
N GLU A 76 7.48 7.66 -10.39
CA GLU A 76 7.51 8.49 -11.60
C GLU A 76 8.57 9.60 -11.50
N SER A 77 8.70 10.27 -10.35
CA SER A 77 9.73 11.30 -10.17
C SER A 77 11.16 10.75 -10.23
N LEU A 78 11.35 9.47 -9.95
CA LEU A 78 12.64 8.78 -10.00
C LEU A 78 12.88 8.02 -11.31
N ASN A 79 11.95 8.06 -12.26
CA ASN A 79 11.97 7.22 -13.48
C ASN A 79 12.16 5.73 -13.17
N ALA A 80 11.61 5.24 -12.05
CA ALA A 80 11.68 3.84 -11.64
C ALA A 80 10.65 3.00 -12.41
N VAL A 81 10.90 2.77 -13.71
CA VAL A 81 9.94 2.21 -14.68
C VAL A 81 9.24 0.94 -14.16
N HIS A 82 9.98 0.00 -13.59
CA HIS A 82 9.40 -1.24 -13.07
C HIS A 82 8.47 -1.01 -11.86
N ASP A 83 8.84 -0.10 -10.96
CA ASP A 83 8.01 0.23 -9.79
C ASP A 83 6.77 1.04 -10.18
N VAL A 84 6.88 1.91 -11.20
CA VAL A 84 5.76 2.61 -11.83
C VAL A 84 4.74 1.61 -12.39
N GLU A 85 5.18 0.64 -13.20
CA GLU A 85 4.32 -0.39 -13.77
C GLU A 85 3.64 -1.21 -12.68
N ARG A 86 4.40 -1.61 -11.66
CA ARG A 86 3.86 -2.37 -10.52
C ARG A 86 2.81 -1.58 -9.74
N ALA A 87 2.99 -0.28 -9.53
CA ALA A 87 2.00 0.58 -8.86
C ALA A 87 0.74 0.76 -9.71
N ARG A 88 0.89 0.95 -11.04
CA ARG A 88 -0.23 1.04 -11.97
C ARG A 88 -1.04 -0.26 -12.02
N LEU A 89 -0.38 -1.41 -12.05
CA LEU A 89 -1.04 -2.71 -11.98
C LEU A 89 -1.82 -2.88 -10.67
N ALA A 90 -1.24 -2.46 -9.54
CA ALA A 90 -1.93 -2.51 -8.25
C ALA A 90 -3.19 -1.64 -8.21
N LEU A 91 -3.15 -0.44 -8.80
CA LEU A 91 -4.31 0.46 -8.94
C LEU A 91 -5.37 -0.12 -9.88
N ALA A 92 -4.97 -0.71 -11.00
CA ALA A 92 -5.89 -1.31 -11.97
C ALA A 92 -6.64 -2.53 -11.39
N GLN A 93 -5.99 -3.31 -10.50
CA GLN A 93 -6.60 -4.48 -9.86
C GLN A 93 -7.78 -4.13 -8.95
N ASP A 94 -7.85 -2.93 -8.38
CA ASP A 94 -9.02 -2.50 -7.59
C ASP A 94 -10.29 -2.29 -8.45
N HIS A 95 -10.14 -2.17 -9.77
CA HIS A 95 -11.27 -1.99 -10.69
C HIS A 95 -11.91 -3.30 -11.15
N TRP A 96 -11.19 -4.43 -11.09
CA TRP A 96 -11.64 -5.73 -11.61
C TRP A 96 -11.54 -6.82 -10.54
N ALA A 97 -12.63 -6.95 -9.78
CA ALA A 97 -13.07 -8.18 -9.09
C ALA A 97 -12.23 -8.67 -7.88
N PRO A 98 -12.85 -9.43 -6.95
CA PRO A 98 -12.25 -9.79 -5.67
C PRO A 98 -11.19 -10.89 -5.84
N VAL A 99 -10.16 -10.83 -5.02
CA VAL A 99 -9.24 -11.94 -4.78
C VAL A 99 -9.97 -13.06 -4.04
#